data_AF-A0A382U6M8-F1
#
_entry.id   AF-A0A382U6M8-F1
#
_cell.length_a   1.000
_cell.length_b   1.000
_cell.length_c   1.000
_cell.angle_alpha   90.00
_cell.angle_beta   90.00
_cell.angle_gamma   90.00
#
_symmetry.space_group_name_H-M   'P 1'
#
loop_
_entity.id
_entity.type
_entity.pdbx_description
1 polymer ?
#
loop_
_entity_poly.entity_id
_entity_poly.type
_entity_poly.pdbx_seq_one_letter_code
_entity_poly.pdbx_strand_id
1 'polypeptide(L)'
;MLKELIEYIKDCQTDSDIDNYLDSKYIHLTDAHYDQIAGAISQGQLTPKKASDCPAESFFLHFSETILFVKKSTQEQHSVYDVELVQDTKHSIETVDENDSKNLAFVSFSINDDYQPTLIKRITTSETIDEQKKQQIIQSV
;
A
#
# COMPACT_ATOMS: atom_id res chain seq x y z
N MET A 1 8.12 -9.62 2.34
CA MET A 1 7.56 -8.31 1.98
C MET A 1 7.32 -7.43 3.19
N LEU A 2 6.67 -7.90 4.26
CA LEU A 2 6.37 -7.06 5.42
C LEU A 2 7.63 -6.46 6.08
N LYS A 3 8.67 -7.26 6.30
CA LYS A 3 9.93 -6.79 6.87
C LYS A 3 10.58 -5.73 5.96
N GLU A 4 10.57 -5.98 4.67
CA GLU A 4 11.13 -5.12 3.64
C GLU A 4 10.36 -3.79 3.55
N LEU A 5 9.03 -3.81 3.71
CA LEU A 5 8.21 -2.58 3.82
C LEU A 5 8.53 -1.78 5.08
N ILE A 6 8.72 -2.45 6.22
CA ILE A 6 9.10 -1.78 7.47
C ILE A 6 10.44 -1.08 7.32
N GLU A 7 11.43 -1.75 6.70
CA GLU A 7 12.74 -1.17 6.40
C GLU A 7 12.61 0.04 5.46
N TYR A 8 11.80 -0.07 4.38
CA TYR A 8 11.54 1.05 3.48
C TYR A 8 10.92 2.27 4.18
N ILE A 9 9.98 2.06 5.11
CA ILE A 9 9.37 3.16 5.86
C ILE A 9 10.39 3.82 6.79
N LYS A 10 11.26 3.03 7.46
CA LYS A 10 12.36 3.53 8.30
C LYS A 10 13.29 4.44 7.50
N ASP A 11 13.61 4.06 6.25
CA ASP A 11 14.44 4.87 5.36
C ASP A 11 13.73 6.16 4.90
N CYS A 12 12.42 6.10 4.61
CA CYS A 12 11.63 7.24 4.16
C CYS A 12 11.40 8.31 5.23
N GLN A 13 11.34 7.88 6.49
CA GLN A 13 10.86 8.69 7.60
C GLN A 13 11.86 8.52 8.76
N THR A 14 12.89 9.38 8.80
CA THR A 14 14.00 9.33 9.77
C THR A 14 13.60 9.47 11.24
N ASP A 15 12.35 9.84 11.50
CA ASP A 15 11.74 9.95 12.84
C ASP A 15 10.42 9.15 12.91
N SER A 16 10.26 8.15 12.03
CA SER A 16 9.11 7.27 12.10
C SER A 16 9.20 6.42 13.35
N ASP A 17 8.23 6.64 14.24
CA ASP A 17 7.99 5.77 15.39
C ASP A 17 7.31 4.48 14.91
N ILE A 18 7.93 3.80 13.94
CA ILE A 18 7.38 2.60 13.30
C ILE A 18 7.32 1.41 14.23
N ASP A 19 8.09 1.46 15.32
CA ASP A 19 7.96 0.51 16.40
C ASP A 19 6.59 0.68 17.11
N ASN A 20 5.96 1.88 17.05
CA ASN A 20 4.54 2.06 17.46
C ASN A 20 3.54 1.54 16.41
N TYR A 21 3.95 1.36 15.15
CA TYR A 21 3.10 0.73 14.13
C TYR A 21 3.06 -0.79 14.28
N LEU A 22 3.86 -1.39 15.18
CA LEU A 22 3.73 -2.81 15.54
C LEU A 22 2.40 -3.11 16.25
N ASP A 23 1.73 -2.08 16.81
CA ASP A 23 0.36 -2.18 17.33
C ASP A 23 -0.72 -2.03 16.23
N SER A 24 -0.33 -1.72 14.99
CA SER A 24 -1.27 -1.61 13.86
C SER A 24 -1.89 -2.96 13.55
N LYS A 25 -3.19 -2.96 13.21
CA LYS A 25 -3.90 -4.18 12.83
C LYS A 25 -3.37 -4.71 11.50
N TYR A 26 -2.99 -5.99 11.46
CA TYR A 26 -2.65 -6.69 10.23
C TYR A 26 -3.87 -7.42 9.67
N ILE A 27 -4.34 -6.99 8.51
CA ILE A 27 -5.50 -7.54 7.82
C ILE A 27 -5.00 -8.29 6.59
N HIS A 28 -5.23 -9.59 6.53
CA HIS A 28 -4.91 -10.41 5.37
C HIS A 28 -6.20 -10.81 4.62
N LEU A 29 -6.33 -10.34 3.38
CA LEU A 29 -7.43 -10.70 2.49
C LEU A 29 -6.99 -11.84 1.58
N THR A 30 -7.70 -12.96 1.68
CA THR A 30 -7.56 -14.09 0.77
C THR A 30 -8.46 -13.90 -0.45
N ASP A 31 -8.27 -14.71 -1.49
CA ASP A 31 -9.14 -14.69 -2.67
C ASP A 31 -10.62 -14.92 -2.29
N ALA A 32 -10.88 -15.79 -1.32
CA ALA A 32 -12.23 -16.01 -0.81
C ALA A 32 -12.83 -14.77 -0.14
N HIS A 33 -12.02 -13.98 0.59
CA HIS A 33 -12.47 -12.70 1.14
C HIS A 33 -12.76 -11.69 0.03
N TYR A 34 -11.93 -11.66 -1.02
CA TYR A 34 -12.16 -10.80 -2.18
C TYR A 34 -13.48 -11.13 -2.87
N ASP A 35 -13.74 -12.40 -3.17
CA ASP A 35 -14.98 -12.85 -3.80
C ASP A 35 -16.22 -12.49 -2.96
N GLN A 36 -16.12 -12.62 -1.64
CA GLN A 36 -17.19 -12.23 -0.72
C GLN A 36 -17.44 -10.71 -0.74
N ILE A 37 -16.40 -9.89 -0.70
CA ILE A 37 -16.51 -8.43 -0.74
C ILE A 37 -17.09 -7.99 -2.09
N ALA A 38 -16.55 -8.51 -3.21
CA ALA A 38 -17.02 -8.20 -4.55
C ALA A 38 -18.47 -8.62 -4.75
N GLY A 39 -18.84 -9.81 -4.28
CA GLY A 39 -20.22 -10.31 -4.28
C GLY A 39 -21.15 -9.39 -3.51
N ALA A 40 -20.80 -9.03 -2.27
CA ALA A 40 -21.63 -8.16 -1.44
C ALA A 40 -21.77 -6.74 -1.99
N ILE A 41 -20.73 -6.18 -2.63
CA ILE A 41 -20.82 -4.90 -3.36
C ILE A 41 -21.78 -5.03 -4.55
N SER A 42 -21.61 -6.06 -5.37
CA SER A 42 -22.46 -6.27 -6.57
C SER A 42 -23.95 -6.48 -6.24
N GLN A 43 -24.23 -7.06 -5.07
CA GLN A 43 -25.57 -7.27 -4.55
C GLN A 43 -26.13 -6.06 -3.78
N GLY A 44 -25.35 -4.98 -3.63
CA GLY A 44 -25.74 -3.77 -2.88
C GLY A 44 -25.79 -3.96 -1.35
N GLN A 45 -25.22 -5.05 -0.84
CA GLN A 45 -25.12 -5.33 0.61
C GLN A 45 -23.99 -4.54 1.27
N LEU A 46 -22.96 -4.20 0.49
CA LEU A 46 -21.88 -3.30 0.90
C LEU A 46 -21.87 -2.09 -0.02
N THR A 47 -21.88 -0.90 0.58
CA THR A 47 -21.70 0.37 -0.13
C THR A 47 -20.35 0.97 0.26
N PRO A 48 -19.51 1.38 -0.70
CA PRO A 48 -18.31 2.15 -0.40
C PRO A 48 -18.68 3.40 0.41
N LYS A 49 -17.92 3.66 1.47
CA LYS A 49 -18.02 4.88 2.26
C LYS A 49 -16.92 5.85 1.85
N LYS A 50 -16.88 7.04 2.42
CA LYS A 50 -15.72 7.90 2.22
C LYS A 50 -14.53 7.34 2.99
N ALA A 51 -13.32 7.57 2.49
CA ALA A 51 -12.12 7.22 3.24
C ALA A 51 -12.13 7.87 4.64
N SER A 52 -12.56 9.13 4.75
CA SER A 52 -12.65 9.84 6.04
C SER A 52 -13.64 9.25 7.05
N ASP A 53 -14.58 8.41 6.61
CA ASP A 53 -15.51 7.71 7.50
C ASP A 53 -14.86 6.50 8.18
N CYS A 54 -13.65 6.11 7.77
CA CYS A 54 -12.93 4.99 8.37
C CYS A 54 -12.38 5.40 9.75
N PRO A 55 -12.72 4.67 10.83
CA PRO A 55 -12.27 5.01 12.18
C PRO A 55 -10.82 4.58 12.47
N ALA A 56 -10.17 3.85 11.56
CA ALA A 56 -8.84 3.33 11.78
C ALA A 56 -7.78 4.42 11.54
N GLU A 57 -6.91 4.62 12.53
CA GLU A 57 -5.80 5.58 12.42
C GLU A 57 -4.61 5.00 11.63
N SER A 58 -4.35 3.70 11.77
CA SER A 58 -3.41 2.97 10.92
C SER A 58 -3.69 1.47 10.88
N PHE A 59 -3.32 0.81 9.78
CA PHE A 59 -3.38 -0.64 9.62
C PHE A 59 -2.47 -1.13 8.49
N PHE A 60 -2.13 -2.42 8.54
CA PHE A 60 -1.54 -3.13 7.41
C PHE A 60 -2.63 -3.89 6.67
N LEU A 61 -2.62 -3.81 5.35
CA LEU A 61 -3.49 -4.59 4.47
C LEU A 61 -2.62 -5.42 3.53
N HIS A 62 -2.82 -6.73 3.55
CA HIS A 62 -2.12 -7.66 2.67
C HIS A 62 -3.15 -8.39 1.81
N PHE A 63 -3.01 -8.28 0.50
CA PHE A 63 -3.77 -9.01 -0.50
C PHE A 63 -2.86 -9.38 -1.67
N SER A 64 -3.03 -10.57 -2.24
CA SER A 64 -2.20 -11.07 -3.34
C SER A 64 -0.69 -10.87 -3.01
N GLU A 65 0.06 -10.32 -3.95
CA GLU A 65 1.48 -10.00 -3.82
C GLU A 65 1.76 -8.56 -3.36
N THR A 66 0.81 -7.92 -2.69
CA THR A 66 0.89 -6.52 -2.27
C THR A 66 0.64 -6.37 -0.76
N ILE A 67 1.49 -5.58 -0.10
CA ILE A 67 1.26 -5.13 1.28
C ILE A 67 1.21 -3.61 1.29
N LEU A 68 0.18 -3.08 1.92
CA LEU A 68 0.00 -1.66 2.20
C LEU A 68 0.15 -1.41 3.69
N PHE A 69 0.92 -0.40 4.05
CA PHE A 69 0.77 0.28 5.33
C PHE A 69 -0.04 1.55 5.08
N VAL A 70 -1.20 1.65 5.73
CA VAL A 70 -2.14 2.76 5.57
C VAL A 70 -2.18 3.52 6.89
N LYS A 71 -1.93 4.84 6.85
CA LYS A 71 -1.93 5.71 8.03
C LYS A 71 -2.66 7.00 7.73
N LYS A 72 -3.49 7.46 8.66
CA LYS A 72 -4.22 8.72 8.49
C LYS A 72 -3.24 9.86 8.24
N SER A 73 -3.49 10.61 7.19
CA SER A 73 -2.59 11.68 6.76
C SER A 73 -2.64 12.81 7.80
N THR A 74 -1.48 13.33 8.15
CA THR A 74 -1.35 14.53 8.99
C THR A 74 -1.14 15.79 8.16
N GLN A 75 -1.13 15.67 6.82
CA GLN A 75 -0.93 16.77 5.89
C GLN A 75 -2.28 17.38 5.46
N GLU A 76 -2.43 18.69 5.64
CA GLU A 76 -3.74 19.40 5.62
C GLU A 76 -4.38 19.64 4.24
N GLN A 77 -4.00 18.92 3.17
CA GLN A 77 -4.60 19.15 1.85
C GLN A 77 -5.16 17.87 1.23
N HIS A 78 -6.48 17.72 1.35
CA HIS A 78 -7.38 16.76 0.66
C HIS A 78 -7.06 15.27 0.80
N SER A 79 -5.91 14.92 1.38
CA SER A 79 -5.45 13.57 1.66
C SER A 79 -6.05 13.10 2.98
N VAL A 80 -6.64 11.92 2.97
CA VAL A 80 -7.20 11.27 4.16
C VAL A 80 -6.21 10.28 4.73
N TYR A 81 -5.54 9.51 3.87
CA TYR A 81 -4.55 8.52 4.24
C TYR A 81 -3.27 8.69 3.42
N ASP A 82 -2.13 8.50 4.07
CA ASP A 82 -0.86 8.23 3.42
C ASP A 82 -0.65 6.71 3.40
N VAL A 83 -0.11 6.21 2.29
CA VAL A 83 0.07 4.79 2.02
C VAL A 83 1.51 4.53 1.62
N GLU A 84 2.11 3.55 2.27
CA GLU A 84 3.42 3.00 1.93
C GLU A 84 3.20 1.56 1.44
N LEU A 85 3.54 1.30 0.18
CA LEU A 85 3.27 0.06 -0.52
C LEU A 85 4.56 -0.72 -0.78
N VAL A 86 4.49 -2.03 -0.63
CA VAL A 86 5.43 -2.98 -1.26
C VAL A 86 4.65 -3.97 -2.12
N GLN A 87 5.16 -4.27 -3.32
CA GLN A 87 4.61 -5.29 -4.20
C GLN A 87 5.72 -6.21 -4.71
N ASP A 88 5.49 -7.52 -4.71
CA ASP A 88 6.35 -8.46 -5.44
C ASP A 88 6.00 -8.40 -6.94
N THR A 89 6.96 -7.97 -7.75
CA THR A 89 6.81 -7.83 -9.21
C THR A 89 7.32 -9.04 -9.98
N LYS A 90 7.64 -10.16 -9.32
CA LYS A 90 8.15 -11.40 -9.96
C LYS A 90 7.26 -11.98 -11.07
N HIS A 91 6.04 -11.48 -11.29
CA HIS A 91 5.18 -11.90 -12.41
C HIS A 91 5.18 -10.96 -13.62
N SER A 92 5.92 -9.86 -13.60
CA SER A 92 5.92 -8.87 -14.70
C SER A 92 7.16 -8.92 -15.61
N ILE A 93 8.08 -9.88 -15.42
CA ILE A 93 9.32 -9.96 -16.21
C ILE A 93 9.59 -11.41 -16.62
N GLU A 94 9.47 -11.70 -17.92
CA GLU A 94 9.84 -12.97 -18.58
C GLU A 94 11.36 -13.23 -18.65
N THR A 95 12.18 -12.58 -17.82
CA THR A 95 13.63 -12.83 -17.84
C THR A 95 14.03 -13.63 -16.62
N VAL A 96 14.30 -14.91 -16.89
CA VAL A 96 14.96 -15.87 -16.03
C VAL A 96 16.32 -15.28 -15.60
N ASP A 97 16.38 -14.71 -14.41
CA ASP A 97 17.65 -14.49 -13.73
C ASP A 97 17.60 -15.22 -12.40
N GLU A 98 18.48 -16.20 -12.24
CA GLU A 98 18.51 -17.21 -11.18
C GLU A 98 19.06 -16.66 -9.86
N ASN A 99 18.76 -15.40 -9.54
CA ASN A 99 19.07 -14.84 -8.23
C ASN A 99 17.76 -14.71 -7.46
N ASP A 100 17.59 -15.49 -6.39
CA ASP A 100 16.38 -15.58 -5.54
C ASP A 100 15.91 -14.24 -4.92
N SER A 101 16.53 -13.12 -5.26
CA SER A 101 16.15 -11.76 -4.89
C SER A 101 14.71 -11.48 -5.33
N LYS A 102 13.84 -11.15 -4.38
CA LYS A 102 12.47 -10.71 -4.65
C LYS A 102 12.54 -9.38 -5.41
N ASN A 103 11.89 -9.28 -6.56
CA ASN A 103 11.79 -8.01 -7.31
C ASN A 103 10.72 -7.15 -6.66
N LEU A 104 11.07 -6.48 -5.57
CA LEU A 104 10.13 -5.67 -4.81
C LEU A 104 10.02 -4.26 -5.39
N ALA A 105 8.79 -3.79 -5.56
CA ALA A 105 8.48 -2.42 -5.88
C ALA A 105 7.95 -1.69 -4.65
N PHE A 106 8.51 -0.51 -4.36
CA PHE A 106 8.07 0.34 -3.27
C PHE A 106 7.48 1.62 -3.82
N VAL A 107 6.32 2.03 -3.29
CA VAL A 107 5.62 3.24 -3.73
C VAL A 107 4.97 3.92 -2.54
N SER A 108 5.06 5.24 -2.49
CA SER A 108 4.40 6.08 -1.49
C SER A 108 3.36 6.97 -2.16
N PHE A 109 2.14 7.02 -1.63
CA PHE A 109 1.07 7.86 -2.18
C PHE A 109 0.05 8.22 -1.11
N SER A 110 -0.75 9.26 -1.34
CA SER A 110 -1.90 9.58 -0.51
C SER A 110 -3.21 9.24 -1.20
N ILE A 111 -4.28 9.07 -0.44
CA ILE A 111 -5.64 8.78 -0.92
C ILE A 111 -6.61 9.80 -0.32
N ASN A 112 -7.54 10.31 -1.14
CA ASN A 112 -8.61 11.22 -0.71
C ASN A 112 -9.95 10.49 -0.49
N ASP A 113 -11.02 11.24 -0.18
CA ASP A 113 -12.37 10.69 0.02
C ASP A 113 -12.95 9.95 -1.20
N ASP A 114 -12.50 10.28 -2.40
CA ASP A 114 -12.91 9.66 -3.66
C ASP A 114 -12.01 8.48 -4.06
N TYR A 115 -11.16 8.02 -3.14
CA TYR A 115 -10.16 6.99 -3.37
C TYR A 115 -9.17 7.30 -4.50
N GLN A 116 -9.02 8.57 -4.87
CA GLN A 116 -8.07 8.98 -5.91
C GLN A 116 -6.68 9.09 -5.31
N PRO A 117 -5.69 8.36 -5.85
CA PRO A 117 -4.36 8.36 -5.29
C PRO A 117 -3.50 9.51 -5.85
N THR A 118 -2.62 10.06 -5.01
CA THR A 118 -1.63 11.08 -5.40
C THR A 118 -0.23 10.63 -4.98
N LEU A 119 0.70 10.53 -5.93
CA LEU A 119 2.06 10.06 -5.67
C LEU A 119 2.80 10.99 -4.69
N ILE A 120 3.41 10.40 -3.67
CA ILE A 120 4.30 11.08 -2.72
C ILE A 120 5.74 10.76 -3.11
N LYS A 121 6.53 11.79 -3.37
CA LYS A 121 7.97 11.64 -3.65
C LYS A 121 8.73 11.46 -2.35
N ARG A 122 9.28 10.27 -2.13
CA ARG A 122 10.24 9.99 -1.05
C ARG A 122 11.65 10.06 -1.63
N ILE A 123 12.60 10.54 -0.83
CA ILE A 123 14.02 10.44 -1.18
C ILE A 123 14.54 9.21 -0.45
N THR A 124 14.78 8.11 -1.16
CA THR A 124 15.35 6.89 -0.56
C THR A 124 16.51 6.33 -1.37
N THR A 125 17.39 5.58 -0.71
CA THR A 125 18.46 4.80 -1.33
C THR A 125 17.97 3.50 -1.97
N SER A 126 16.72 3.11 -1.67
CA SER A 126 16.12 1.83 -2.00
C SER A 126 15.23 1.90 -3.27
N GLU A 127 14.99 3.12 -3.78
CA GLU A 127 14.22 3.36 -5.00
C GLU A 127 15.00 2.94 -6.27
N THR A 128 14.54 1.88 -6.90
CA THR A 128 15.10 1.36 -8.16
C THR A 128 14.13 1.49 -9.35
N ILE A 129 12.93 2.05 -9.10
CA ILE A 129 11.82 2.08 -10.06
C ILE A 129 11.51 3.52 -10.46
N ASP A 130 11.33 3.76 -11.75
CA ASP A 130 10.98 5.07 -12.28
C ASP A 130 9.55 5.51 -11.93
N GLU A 131 9.30 6.82 -12.04
CA GLU A 131 8.01 7.43 -11.68
C GLU A 131 6.83 6.93 -12.53
N GLN A 132 7.04 6.53 -13.79
CA GLN A 132 5.96 6.03 -14.65
C GLN A 132 5.48 4.67 -14.14
N LYS A 133 6.41 3.80 -13.77
CA LYS A 133 6.08 2.48 -13.21
C LYS A 133 5.45 2.61 -11.81
N LYS A 134 5.86 3.58 -10.99
CA LYS A 134 5.16 3.90 -9.73
C LYS A 134 3.70 4.30 -9.97
N GLN A 135 3.45 5.13 -10.99
CA GLN A 135 2.09 5.54 -11.34
C GLN A 135 1.22 4.36 -11.81
N GLN A 136 1.78 3.42 -12.58
CA GLN A 136 1.08 2.21 -12.99
C GLN A 136 0.72 1.31 -11.80
N ILE A 137 1.65 1.14 -10.85
CA ILE A 137 1.40 0.35 -9.64
C ILE A 137 0.25 0.96 -8.84
N ILE A 138 0.26 2.26 -8.61
CA ILE A 138 -0.81 2.96 -7.88
C ILE A 138 -2.18 2.78 -8.55
N GLN A 139 -2.25 2.78 -9.87
CA GLN A 139 -3.51 2.58 -10.62
C GLN A 139 -4.01 1.13 -10.59
N SER A 140 -3.17 0.18 -10.20
CA SER A 140 -3.51 -1.25 -10.09
C SER A 140 -3.92 -1.67 -8.68
N VAL A 141 -3.80 -0.76 -7.71
CA VAL A 141 -4.18 -0.93 -6.29
C VAL A 141 -5.61 -0.46 -6.08
#